data_AF-A0A9E0CX32-F1
#
_entry.id   AF-A0A9E0CX32-F1
#
_cell.length_a   1.000
_cell.length_b   1.000
_cell.length_c   1.000
_cell.angle_alpha   90.00
_cell.angle_beta   90.00
_cell.angle_gamma   90.00
#
_symmetry.space_group_name_H-M   'P 1'
#
loop_
_entity.id
_entity.type
_entity.pdbx_description
1 polymer ?
#
loop_
_entity_poly.entity_id
_entity_poly.type
_entity_poly.pdbx_seq_one_letter_code
_entity_poly.pdbx_strand_id
1 'polypeptide(L)'
;MTELLYLRDAYLTRFSARVAGLREDAIALDRTAFYPTGGGQACDTGVLAGLTVTDVRKEGADVWHTVVGGPLPAEGAEVQGEVDWDRRHQLMRTHTALHVLCGVIWNEWQVPVTGGNMEPLSARMDFEFDPLPEGFGPRIEELVNAALAADHPIEVSFLPRD
;
A
#
# COMPACT_ATOMS: atom_id res chain seq x y z
N MET A 1 3.92 -6.38 18.68
CA MET A 1 3.54 -5.15 17.95
C MET A 1 4.67 -4.80 17.01
N THR A 2 4.40 -4.86 15.71
CA THR A 2 5.36 -4.47 14.67
C THR A 2 5.35 -2.97 14.46
N GLU A 3 6.51 -2.32 14.46
CA GLU A 3 6.70 -0.94 14.01
C GLU A 3 6.59 -0.87 12.47
N LEU A 4 5.70 -0.01 11.96
CA LEU A 4 5.38 0.11 10.55
C LEU A 4 6.20 1.23 9.90
N LEU A 5 7.38 0.90 9.38
CA LEU A 5 8.35 1.88 8.87
C LEU A 5 7.81 2.64 7.65
N TYR A 6 7.03 1.96 6.81
CA TYR A 6 6.44 2.52 5.59
C TYR A 6 5.47 3.68 5.84
N LEU A 7 4.95 3.84 7.06
CA LEU A 7 4.09 4.98 7.40
C LEU A 7 4.89 6.28 7.51
N ARG A 8 6.17 6.19 7.89
CA ARG A 8 7.04 7.37 8.10
C ARG A 8 7.93 7.65 6.90
N ASP A 9 8.36 6.60 6.21
CA ASP A 9 9.16 6.69 5.00
C ASP A 9 8.67 5.67 3.96
N ALA A 10 7.86 6.15 3.02
CA ALA A 10 7.31 5.31 1.95
C ALA A 10 8.36 4.85 0.93
N TYR A 11 9.54 5.50 0.89
CA TYR A 11 10.65 5.22 -0.02
C TYR A 11 11.71 4.30 0.60
N LEU A 12 11.55 3.92 1.88
CA LEU A 12 12.42 2.96 2.53
C LEU A 12 12.22 1.57 1.91
N THR A 13 13.19 1.12 1.13
CA THR A 13 13.16 -0.19 0.44
C THR A 13 13.99 -1.26 1.13
N ARG A 14 14.99 -0.88 1.94
CA ARG A 14 15.87 -1.81 2.64
C ARG A 14 15.91 -1.50 4.13
N PHE A 15 15.84 -2.52 4.97
CA PHE A 15 15.82 -2.35 6.42
C PHE A 15 16.33 -3.61 7.13
N SER A 16 16.78 -3.44 8.37
CA SER A 16 17.11 -4.53 9.28
C SER A 16 16.04 -4.68 10.35
N ALA A 17 15.70 -5.90 10.74
CA ALA A 17 14.68 -6.19 11.74
C ALA A 17 15.05 -7.44 12.55
N ARG A 18 14.37 -7.65 13.68
CA ARG A 18 14.48 -8.87 14.48
C ARG A 18 13.27 -9.74 14.26
N VAL A 19 13.49 -11.06 14.12
CA VAL A 19 12.41 -12.05 14.09
C VAL A 19 11.71 -12.07 15.44
N ALA A 20 10.42 -11.71 15.44
CA ALA A 20 9.58 -11.65 16.63
C ALA A 20 8.68 -12.88 16.78
N GLY A 21 8.53 -13.69 15.73
CA GLY A 21 7.75 -14.93 15.78
C GLY A 21 7.82 -15.70 14.46
N LEU A 22 7.51 -16.99 14.54
CA LEU A 22 7.55 -17.92 13.41
C LEU A 22 6.26 -18.73 13.31
N ARG A 23 5.85 -19.01 12.07
CA ARG A 23 4.87 -20.04 11.68
C ARG A 23 5.55 -21.01 10.71
N GLU A 24 4.82 -21.99 10.19
CA GLU A 24 5.35 -22.97 9.23
C GLU A 24 5.98 -22.31 7.99
N ASP A 25 5.35 -21.26 7.47
CA ASP A 25 5.73 -20.57 6.23
C ASP A 25 5.81 -19.04 6.38
N ALA A 26 5.76 -18.50 7.61
CA ALA A 26 5.70 -17.07 7.82
C ALA A 26 6.56 -16.55 8.98
N ILE A 27 7.02 -15.31 8.83
CA ILE A 27 7.89 -14.61 9.78
C ILE A 27 7.19 -13.34 10.26
N ALA A 28 7.06 -13.16 11.58
CA ALA A 28 6.71 -11.88 12.18
C ALA A 28 7.98 -11.10 12.56
N LEU A 29 7.98 -9.79 12.34
CA LEU A 29 9.12 -8.91 12.64
C LEU A 29 8.75 -7.86 13.70
N ASP A 30 9.75 -7.39 14.45
CA ASP A 30 9.60 -6.25 15.36
C ASP A 30 9.33 -4.94 14.62
N ARG A 31 9.83 -4.80 13.38
CA ARG A 31 9.57 -3.68 12.48
C ARG A 31 9.64 -4.10 11.02
N THR A 32 8.91 -3.42 10.13
CA THR A 32 8.91 -3.75 8.69
C THR A 32 8.67 -2.55 7.80
N ALA A 33 9.33 -2.53 6.64
CA ALA A 33 9.02 -1.62 5.54
C ALA A 33 8.05 -2.24 4.51
N PHE A 34 7.73 -3.54 4.61
CA PHE A 34 6.71 -4.16 3.75
C PHE A 34 5.32 -3.70 4.16
N TYR A 35 4.54 -3.20 3.21
CA TYR A 35 3.13 -2.88 3.36
C TYR A 35 2.31 -4.19 3.33
N PRO A 36 1.52 -4.47 4.39
CA PRO A 36 0.57 -5.58 4.38
C PRO A 36 -0.64 -5.24 3.51
N THR A 37 -1.30 -6.24 2.94
CA THR A 37 -2.55 -6.02 2.20
C THR A 37 -3.56 -5.27 3.07
N GLY A 38 -4.16 -4.20 2.54
CA GLY A 38 -5.12 -3.38 3.27
C GLY A 38 -5.71 -2.25 2.43
N GLY A 39 -6.94 -1.84 2.72
CA GLY A 39 -7.61 -0.73 2.03
C GLY A 39 -7.80 -0.93 0.52
N GLY A 40 -7.84 -2.18 0.05
CA GLY A 40 -7.89 -2.50 -1.39
C GLY A 40 -6.52 -2.47 -2.09
N GLN A 41 -5.44 -2.08 -1.41
CA GLN A 41 -4.08 -2.17 -1.92
C GLN A 41 -3.47 -3.55 -1.63
N ALA A 42 -2.99 -4.22 -2.67
CA ALA A 42 -2.22 -5.45 -2.55
C ALA A 42 -0.93 -5.25 -1.74
N CYS A 43 -0.47 -6.29 -1.03
CA CYS A 43 0.78 -6.23 -0.29
C CYS A 43 2.00 -6.03 -1.20
N ASP A 44 3.10 -5.67 -0.56
CA ASP A 44 4.40 -5.77 -1.20
C ASP A 44 4.90 -7.21 -1.28
N THR A 45 5.86 -7.37 -2.19
CA THR A 45 6.71 -8.55 -2.34
C THR A 45 8.16 -8.13 -2.17
N GLY A 46 9.07 -9.11 -2.12
CA GLY A 46 10.50 -8.83 -2.04
C GLY A 46 11.27 -9.96 -1.41
N VAL A 47 12.33 -9.64 -0.69
CA VAL A 47 13.23 -10.60 -0.05
C VAL A 47 13.34 -10.32 1.44
N LEU A 48 13.25 -11.35 2.27
CA LEU A 48 13.43 -11.29 3.71
C LEU A 48 14.33 -12.45 4.16
N ALA A 49 15.46 -12.14 4.79
CA ALA A 49 16.46 -13.14 5.20
C ALA A 49 16.95 -14.05 4.03
N GLY A 50 16.95 -13.52 2.80
CA GLY A 50 17.28 -14.28 1.59
C GLY A 50 16.14 -15.16 1.04
N LEU A 51 14.97 -15.14 1.67
CA LEU A 51 13.75 -15.85 1.24
C LEU A 51 12.84 -14.91 0.46
N THR A 52 12.08 -15.44 -0.50
CA THR A 52 11.11 -14.65 -1.28
C THR A 52 9.85 -14.43 -0.47
N VAL A 53 9.46 -13.17 -0.27
CA VAL A 53 8.18 -12.78 0.35
C VAL A 53 7.07 -12.79 -0.70
N THR A 54 6.02 -13.57 -0.46
CA THR A 54 4.90 -13.77 -1.40
C THR A 54 3.57 -13.18 -0.92
N ASP A 55 3.38 -13.01 0.39
CA ASP A 55 2.21 -12.34 0.97
C ASP A 55 2.62 -11.64 2.26
N VAL A 56 1.94 -10.54 2.57
CA VAL A 56 2.14 -9.79 3.83
C VAL A 56 0.79 -9.42 4.40
N ARG A 57 0.53 -9.86 5.64
CA ARG A 57 -0.75 -9.69 6.32
C ARG A 57 -0.53 -9.10 7.70
N LYS A 58 -1.41 -8.17 8.07
CA LYS A 58 -1.48 -7.65 9.44
C LYS A 58 -2.53 -8.44 10.21
N GLU A 59 -2.12 -9.04 11.32
CA GLU A 59 -3.01 -9.75 12.24
C GLU A 59 -2.85 -9.17 13.64
N GLY A 60 -3.86 -8.44 14.10
CA GLY A 60 -3.77 -7.69 15.35
C GLY A 60 -2.66 -6.64 15.31
N ALA A 61 -1.68 -6.78 16.20
CA ALA A 61 -0.55 -5.86 16.34
C ALA A 61 0.67 -6.27 15.50
N ASP A 62 0.68 -7.46 14.90
CA ASP A 62 1.84 -8.02 14.24
C ASP A 62 1.65 -8.09 12.72
N VAL A 63 2.75 -8.02 11.99
CA VAL A 63 2.79 -8.19 10.54
C VAL A 63 3.52 -9.48 10.19
N TRP A 64 2.80 -10.39 9.53
CA TRP A 64 3.28 -11.68 9.08
C TRP A 64 3.67 -11.63 7.61
N HIS A 65 4.86 -12.15 7.31
CA HIS A 65 5.43 -12.22 5.96
C HIS A 65 5.50 -13.69 5.56
N THR A 66 4.67 -14.13 4.64
CA THR A 66 4.75 -15.48 4.07
C THR A 66 5.96 -15.55 3.14
N VAL A 67 6.81 -16.56 3.33
CA VAL A 67 8.09 -16.68 2.64
C VAL A 67 8.31 -18.07 2.04
N VAL A 68 9.04 -18.12 0.93
CA VAL A 68 9.43 -19.37 0.25
C VAL A 68 10.91 -19.37 -0.12
N GLY A 69 11.46 -20.56 -0.37
CA GLY A 69 12.81 -20.71 -0.93
C GLY A 69 13.91 -21.17 0.05
N GLY A 70 13.57 -21.56 1.27
CA GLY A 70 14.56 -22.07 2.22
C GLY A 70 14.05 -22.22 3.65
N PRO A 71 14.92 -22.65 4.57
CA PRO A 71 14.59 -22.73 6.00
C PRO A 71 14.40 -21.34 6.60
N LEU A 72 13.47 -21.22 7.56
CA LEU A 72 13.25 -19.98 8.29
C LEU A 72 14.42 -19.66 9.24
N PRO A 73 14.74 -18.36 9.45
CA PRO A 73 15.67 -17.95 10.48
C PRO A 73 15.14 -18.28 11.88
N ALA A 74 16.03 -18.32 12.88
CA ALA A 74 15.62 -18.52 14.27
C ALA A 74 14.88 -17.30 14.83
N GLU A 75 13.96 -17.52 15.76
CA GLU A 75 13.34 -16.44 16.53
C GLU A 75 14.42 -15.63 17.26
N GLY A 76 14.28 -14.30 17.27
CA GLY A 76 15.27 -13.38 17.81
C GLY A 76 16.46 -13.08 16.90
N ALA A 77 16.60 -13.74 15.73
CA ALA A 77 17.66 -13.43 14.77
C ALA A 77 17.49 -12.05 14.13
N GLU A 78 18.60 -11.40 13.82
CA GLU A 78 18.61 -10.18 13.00
C GLU A 78 18.61 -10.55 11.52
N VAL A 79 17.72 -9.94 10.75
CA VAL A 79 17.49 -10.23 9.33
C VAL A 79 17.43 -8.93 8.53
N GLN A 80 17.76 -9.03 7.24
CA GLN A 80 17.60 -7.94 6.28
C GLN A 80 16.34 -8.17 5.44
N GLY A 81 15.57 -7.11 5.23
CA GLY A 81 14.43 -7.07 4.32
C GLY A 81 14.69 -6.09 3.17
N GLU A 82 14.27 -6.48 1.98
CA GLU A 82 14.32 -5.67 0.76
C GLU A 82 12.98 -5.77 0.02
N VAL A 83 12.28 -4.65 -0.12
CA VAL A 83 11.01 -4.54 -0.85
C VAL A 83 11.30 -4.51 -2.35
N ASP A 84 10.46 -5.19 -3.14
CA ASP A 84 10.41 -5.03 -4.60
C ASP A 84 9.97 -3.60 -4.94
N TRP A 85 10.95 -2.75 -5.24
CA TRP A 85 10.72 -1.33 -5.49
C TRP A 85 9.86 -1.07 -6.72
N ASP A 86 10.02 -1.85 -7.78
CA ASP A 86 9.27 -1.64 -9.02
C ASP A 86 7.79 -1.89 -8.78
N ARG A 87 7.46 -2.98 -8.06
CA ARG A 87 6.08 -3.24 -7.61
C ARG A 87 5.57 -2.12 -6.69
N ARG A 88 6.33 -1.79 -5.64
CA ARG A 88 5.96 -0.76 -4.65
C ARG A 88 5.64 0.57 -5.32
N HIS A 89 6.52 1.05 -6.18
CA HIS A 89 6.39 2.36 -6.80
C HIS A 89 5.19 2.40 -7.76
N GLN A 90 4.91 1.31 -8.47
CA GLN A 90 3.69 1.18 -9.27
C GLN A 90 2.42 1.23 -8.41
N LEU A 91 2.41 0.57 -7.24
CA LEU A 91 1.31 0.68 -6.28
C LEU A 91 1.15 2.11 -5.76
N MET A 92 2.25 2.78 -5.38
CA MET A 92 2.22 4.19 -4.94
C MET A 92 1.57 5.09 -5.99
N ARG A 93 2.02 4.99 -7.25
CA ARG A 93 1.46 5.77 -8.37
C ARG A 93 -0.03 5.51 -8.55
N THR A 94 -0.45 4.24 -8.53
CA THR A 94 -1.86 3.87 -8.62
C THR A 94 -2.66 4.46 -7.46
N HIS A 95 -2.22 4.30 -6.22
CA HIS A 95 -2.95 4.79 -5.04
C HIS A 95 -3.10 6.31 -5.06
N THR A 96 -2.03 7.04 -5.37
CA THR A 96 -2.09 8.50 -5.52
C THR A 96 -3.10 8.91 -6.60
N ALA A 97 -3.12 8.23 -7.75
CA ALA A 97 -4.11 8.51 -8.79
C ALA A 97 -5.55 8.25 -8.32
N LEU A 98 -5.79 7.24 -7.46
CA LEU A 98 -7.11 7.00 -6.88
C LEU A 98 -7.55 8.12 -5.93
N HIS A 99 -6.64 8.67 -5.13
CA HIS A 99 -6.93 9.84 -4.30
C HIS A 99 -7.27 11.07 -5.14
N VAL A 100 -6.52 11.32 -6.22
CA VAL A 100 -6.83 12.41 -7.16
C VAL A 100 -8.21 12.21 -7.78
N LEU A 101 -8.54 10.99 -8.22
CA LEU A 101 -9.86 10.65 -8.76
C LEU A 101 -10.98 10.93 -7.74
N CYS A 102 -10.79 10.54 -6.47
CA CYS A 102 -11.75 10.84 -5.40
C CYS A 102 -11.93 12.34 -5.20
N GLY A 103 -10.83 13.10 -5.16
CA GLY A 103 -10.87 14.55 -4.99
C GLY A 103 -11.58 15.25 -6.15
N VAL A 104 -11.32 14.83 -7.38
CA VAL A 104 -11.98 15.34 -8.59
C VAL A 104 -13.49 15.05 -8.55
N ILE A 105 -13.88 13.80 -8.28
CA ILE A 105 -15.30 13.42 -8.21
C ILE A 105 -16.03 14.18 -7.09
N TRP A 106 -15.38 14.30 -5.93
CA TRP A 106 -15.93 15.07 -4.83
C TRP A 106 -16.11 16.54 -5.23
N ASN A 107 -15.08 17.20 -5.77
CA ASN A 107 -15.15 18.62 -6.10
C ASN A 107 -16.23 18.93 -7.16
N GLU A 108 -16.42 18.05 -8.14
CA GLU A 108 -17.36 18.29 -9.24
C GLU A 108 -18.80 17.87 -8.90
N TRP A 109 -19.00 16.74 -8.20
CA TRP A 109 -20.35 16.19 -7.94
C TRP A 109 -20.69 15.92 -6.47
N GLN A 110 -19.74 16.12 -5.54
CA GLN A 110 -19.91 15.84 -4.10
C GLN A 110 -20.32 14.38 -3.80
N VAL A 111 -19.87 13.44 -4.64
CA VAL A 111 -20.14 12.01 -4.48
C VAL A 111 -18.96 11.32 -3.78
N PRO A 112 -19.15 10.64 -2.65
CA PRO A 112 -18.09 9.92 -1.98
C PRO A 112 -17.80 8.57 -2.64
N VAL A 113 -16.56 8.09 -2.49
CA VAL A 113 -16.19 6.71 -2.82
C VAL A 113 -16.90 5.73 -1.89
N THR A 114 -17.41 4.62 -2.43
CA THR A 114 -18.04 3.53 -1.66
C THR A 114 -17.21 2.25 -1.62
N GLY A 115 -16.24 2.10 -2.53
CA GLY A 115 -15.37 0.94 -2.58
C GLY A 115 -14.23 1.10 -3.59
N GLY A 116 -13.26 0.19 -3.54
CA GLY A 116 -12.16 0.16 -4.49
C GLY A 116 -11.23 -1.02 -4.28
N ASN A 117 -10.42 -1.29 -5.31
CA ASN A 117 -9.35 -2.27 -5.27
C ASN A 117 -8.26 -1.89 -6.28
N MET A 118 -7.00 -2.23 -5.99
CA MET A 118 -5.88 -1.88 -6.86
C MET A 118 -4.79 -2.96 -6.89
N GLU A 119 -4.19 -3.05 -8.07
CA GLU A 119 -2.97 -3.78 -8.40
C GLU A 119 -1.95 -2.78 -9.00
N PRO A 120 -0.69 -3.18 -9.24
CA PRO A 120 0.27 -2.34 -9.94
C PRO A 120 -0.30 -1.83 -11.27
N LEU A 121 -0.39 -0.50 -11.42
CA LEU A 121 -0.89 0.21 -12.61
C LEU A 121 -2.33 -0.11 -13.06
N SER A 122 -3.13 -0.79 -12.24
CA SER A 122 -4.54 -1.10 -12.55
C SER A 122 -5.41 -1.00 -11.30
N ALA A 123 -6.56 -0.35 -11.40
CA ALA A 123 -7.44 -0.17 -10.26
C ALA A 123 -8.91 0.04 -10.65
N ARG A 124 -9.79 -0.12 -9.67
CA ARG A 124 -11.20 0.22 -9.73
C ARG A 124 -11.57 1.05 -8.50
N MET A 125 -12.44 2.05 -8.72
CA MET A 125 -13.09 2.81 -7.66
C MET A 125 -14.59 2.87 -7.93
N ASP A 126 -15.38 2.73 -6.87
CA ASP A 126 -16.83 2.62 -6.92
C ASP A 126 -17.45 3.91 -6.37
N PHE A 127 -18.42 4.46 -7.10
CA PHE A 127 -19.16 5.68 -6.77
C PHE A 127 -20.63 5.51 -7.11
N GLU A 128 -21.52 6.07 -6.31
CA GLU A 128 -22.96 6.00 -6.53
C GLU A 128 -23.47 7.22 -7.30
N PHE A 129 -23.94 7.00 -8.52
CA PHE A 129 -24.58 8.00 -9.37
C PHE A 129 -25.96 7.53 -9.81
N ASP A 130 -26.96 8.41 -9.72
CA ASP A 130 -28.29 8.18 -10.25
C ASP A 130 -28.92 9.51 -10.72
N PRO A 131 -28.97 9.81 -12.03
CA PRO A 131 -28.33 9.08 -13.14
C PRO A 131 -26.81 9.36 -13.24
N LEU A 132 -26.11 8.57 -14.06
CA LEU A 132 -24.72 8.88 -14.41
C LEU A 132 -24.67 10.18 -15.26
N PRO A 133 -23.80 11.16 -14.94
CA PRO A 133 -23.66 12.38 -15.71
C PRO A 133 -23.31 12.11 -17.19
N GLU A 134 -23.87 12.90 -18.10
CA GLU A 134 -23.50 12.85 -19.51
C GLU A 134 -22.02 13.22 -19.67
N GLY A 135 -21.29 12.48 -20.51
CA GLY A 135 -19.87 12.72 -20.74
C GLY A 135 -18.96 12.42 -19.54
N PHE A 136 -19.43 11.65 -18.55
CA PHE A 136 -18.70 11.37 -17.30
C PHE A 136 -17.25 10.92 -17.52
N GLY A 137 -17.02 9.91 -18.36
CA GLY A 137 -15.68 9.36 -18.59
C GLY A 137 -14.67 10.41 -19.09
N PRO A 138 -14.90 11.05 -20.25
CA PRO A 138 -14.01 12.09 -20.78
C PRO A 138 -13.80 13.27 -19.81
N ARG A 139 -14.86 13.70 -19.10
CA ARG A 139 -14.76 14.79 -18.12
C ARG A 139 -13.85 14.43 -16.95
N ILE A 140 -14.00 13.22 -16.41
CA ILE A 140 -13.14 12.71 -15.35
C ILE A 140 -11.68 12.62 -15.81
N GLU A 141 -11.44 12.07 -17.00
CA GLU A 141 -10.10 11.94 -17.54
C GLU A 141 -9.40 13.31 -17.69
N GLU A 142 -10.11 14.31 -18.24
CA GLU A 142 -9.61 15.69 -18.35
C GLU A 142 -9.22 16.25 -16.98
N LEU A 143 -10.13 16.20 -16.01
CA LEU A 143 -9.95 16.78 -14.68
C LEU A 143 -8.83 16.09 -13.88
N VAL A 144 -8.77 14.75 -13.93
CA VAL A 144 -7.71 14.00 -13.25
C VAL A 144 -6.34 14.31 -13.86
N ASN A 145 -6.23 14.35 -15.19
CA ASN A 145 -4.96 14.71 -15.84
C ASN A 145 -4.54 16.14 -15.53
N ALA A 146 -5.48 17.09 -15.47
CA ALA A 146 -5.18 18.46 -15.07
C ALA A 146 -4.68 18.55 -13.61
N ALA A 147 -5.31 17.81 -12.68
CA ALA A 147 -4.89 17.76 -11.29
C ALA A 147 -3.52 17.10 -11.10
N LEU A 148 -3.21 16.05 -11.86
CA LEU A 148 -1.88 15.43 -11.87
C LEU A 148 -0.82 16.38 -12.43
N ALA A 149 -1.13 17.11 -13.51
CA ALA A 149 -0.21 18.07 -14.12
C ALA A 149 0.09 19.29 -13.23
N ALA A 150 -0.79 19.59 -12.27
CA ALA A 150 -0.58 20.67 -11.31
C ALA A 150 0.50 20.35 -10.25
N ASP A 151 0.92 19.09 -10.13
CA ASP A 151 2.04 18.63 -9.28
C ASP A 151 1.96 19.17 -7.84
N HIS A 152 0.77 19.08 -7.25
CA HIS A 152 0.56 19.49 -5.86
C HIS A 152 1.38 18.62 -4.90
N PRO A 153 1.92 19.20 -3.82
CA PRO A 153 2.68 18.43 -2.83
C PRO A 153 1.78 17.41 -2.12
N ILE A 154 2.35 16.23 -1.86
CA ILE A 154 1.74 15.18 -1.04
C ILE A 154 2.40 15.21 0.33
N GLU A 155 1.60 15.49 1.36
CA GLU A 155 2.05 15.55 2.75
C GLU A 155 1.39 14.45 3.58
N VAL A 156 2.14 13.87 4.52
CA VAL A 156 1.66 12.87 5.47
C VAL A 156 1.92 13.37 6.89
N SER A 157 0.85 13.46 7.68
CA SER A 157 0.90 13.88 9.08
C SER A 157 0.16 12.90 9.98
N PHE A 158 0.68 12.66 11.18
CA PHE A 158 0.03 11.85 12.21
C PHE A 158 -0.67 12.76 13.19
N LEU A 159 -1.99 12.71 13.21
CA LEU A 159 -2.82 13.56 14.06
C LEU A 159 -3.61 12.69 15.05
N PRO A 160 -3.91 13.19 16.26
CA PRO A 160 -4.93 12.61 17.12
C PRO A 160 -6.28 12.56 16.38
N ARG A 161 -7.16 11.68 16.84
CA ARG A 161 -8.52 11.58 16.27
C ARG A 161 -9.40 12.79 16.61
N ASP A 162 -9.12 13.42 17.75
CA ASP A 162 -9.90 14.51 18.34
C ASP A 162 -9.27 15.88 18.06
#